data_AF-A0A349CYR2-F1
#
_entry.id   AF-A0A349CYR2-F1
#
_cell.length_a   1.000
_cell.length_b   1.000
_cell.length_c   1.000
_cell.angle_alpha   90.00
_cell.angle_beta   90.00
_cell.angle_gamma   90.00
#
_symmetry.space_group_name_H-M   'P 1'
#
loop_
_entity.id
_entity.type
_entity.pdbx_description
1 polymer ?
#
loop_
_entity_poly.entity_id
_entity_poly.type
_entity_poly.pdbx_seq_one_letter_code
_entity_poly.pdbx_strand_id
1 'polypeptide(L)'
;MRSSNDRSRRGVAWAIIGGGVLLVGILAIVIVSLSSRTPESAPTEPAPPAASPTAQPTGSSAVDVVDSSVTTKGWVPEPATTDPDTYIRAAFAAASTFDTQLSTRPEWLSYLDTWFTPDTRYTSEADRQSDMQASQLELRQSVVLPAQEWDSLANEDGRVAAAVTGGIEYTDVPDDNTGSMRIGTAD
;
A
#
# COMPACT_ATOMS: atom_id res chain seq x y z
N MET A 1 -18.38 20.69 -44.34
CA MET A 1 -17.11 20.53 -43.59
C MET A 1 -17.23 21.29 -42.28
N ARG A 2 -17.46 20.59 -41.16
CA ARG A 2 -17.26 21.11 -39.79
C ARG A 2 -16.88 19.95 -38.86
N SER A 3 -15.86 20.26 -38.06
CA SER A 3 -15.12 19.56 -37.01
C SER A 3 -15.64 18.25 -36.42
N SER A 4 -14.68 17.33 -36.24
CA SER A 4 -14.63 16.39 -35.11
C SER A 4 -13.20 16.37 -34.57
N ASN A 5 -12.90 17.21 -33.57
CA ASN A 5 -11.58 17.27 -32.94
C ASN A 5 -11.73 17.43 -31.42
N ASP A 6 -12.30 16.42 -30.74
CA ASP A 6 -12.56 16.49 -29.29
C ASP A 6 -12.16 15.24 -28.49
N ARG A 7 -11.62 14.19 -29.11
CA ARG A 7 -11.30 12.94 -28.36
C ARG A 7 -9.92 12.88 -27.73
N SER A 8 -8.99 13.76 -28.10
CA SER A 8 -7.58 13.65 -27.68
C SER A 8 -7.22 14.41 -26.38
N ARG A 9 -8.13 15.17 -25.76
CA ARG A 9 -7.79 16.07 -24.63
C ARG A 9 -8.11 15.52 -23.25
N ARG A 10 -8.82 14.39 -23.13
CA ARG A 10 -9.24 13.83 -21.83
C ARG A 10 -8.21 12.89 -21.19
N GLY A 11 -7.36 12.24 -21.97
CA GLY A 11 -6.31 11.35 -21.43
C GLY A 11 -5.12 12.08 -20.79
N VAL A 12 -4.83 13.32 -21.20
CA VAL A 12 -3.69 14.08 -20.70
C VAL A 12 -4.01 14.84 -19.39
N ALA A 13 -5.29 15.14 -19.14
CA ALA A 13 -5.70 15.85 -17.93
C ALA A 13 -5.61 14.99 -16.64
N TRP A 14 -5.78 13.66 -16.76
CA TRP A 14 -5.70 12.73 -15.61
C TRP A 14 -4.27 12.47 -15.11
N ALA A 15 -3.27 12.60 -15.98
CA ALA A 15 -1.86 12.38 -15.60
C ALA A 15 -1.28 13.52 -14.73
N ILE A 16 -1.82 14.73 -14.82
CA ILE A 16 -1.27 15.90 -14.10
C ILE A 16 -1.84 15.99 -12.66
N ILE A 17 -3.06 15.51 -12.45
CA ILE A 17 -3.74 15.60 -11.14
C ILE A 17 -3.18 14.56 -10.16
N GLY A 18 -2.88 13.34 -10.63
CA GLY A 18 -2.27 12.29 -9.79
C GLY A 18 -0.84 12.65 -9.31
N GLY A 19 -0.01 13.22 -10.20
CA GLY A 19 1.37 13.60 -9.85
C GLY A 19 1.47 14.79 -8.88
N GLY A 20 0.50 15.71 -8.89
CA GLY A 20 0.47 16.87 -8.00
C GLY A 20 0.11 16.50 -6.55
N VAL A 21 -0.80 15.55 -6.35
CA VAL A 21 -1.20 15.07 -5.01
C VAL A 21 -0.08 14.27 -4.35
N LEU A 22 0.65 13.46 -5.13
CA LEU A 22 1.80 12.69 -4.64
C LEU A 22 2.91 13.60 -4.07
N LEU A 23 3.27 14.67 -4.77
CA LEU A 23 4.34 15.59 -4.32
C LEU A 23 3.96 16.41 -3.08
N VAL A 24 2.70 16.85 -2.95
CA VAL A 24 2.24 17.59 -1.76
C VAL A 24 2.09 16.67 -0.55
N GLY A 25 1.66 15.41 -0.76
CA GLY A 25 1.58 14.40 0.30
C GLY A 25 2.96 14.04 0.88
N ILE A 26 3.98 13.87 0.01
CA ILE A 26 5.35 13.58 0.43
C ILE A 26 5.94 14.75 1.24
N LEU A 27 5.70 16.01 0.84
CA LEU A 27 6.24 17.18 1.55
C LEU A 27 5.62 17.37 2.94
N ALA A 28 4.36 16.99 3.16
CA ALA A 28 3.69 17.09 4.46
C ALA A 28 4.22 16.07 5.49
N ILE A 29 4.64 14.88 5.03
CA ILE A 29 5.16 13.80 5.89
C ILE A 29 6.53 14.19 6.49
N VAL A 30 7.38 14.89 5.73
CA VAL A 30 8.71 15.33 6.21
C VAL A 30 8.60 16.38 7.31
N ILE A 31 7.60 17.26 7.28
CA ILE A 31 7.44 18.35 8.28
C ILE A 31 7.01 17.80 9.65
N VAL A 32 6.12 16.81 9.69
CA VAL A 32 5.68 16.20 10.97
C VAL A 32 6.82 15.44 11.67
N SER A 33 7.79 14.91 10.91
CA SER A 33 8.93 14.18 11.49
C SER A 33 9.95 15.07 12.21
N LEU A 34 9.97 16.39 11.97
CA LEU A 34 10.97 17.30 12.57
C LEU A 34 10.49 18.01 13.85
N SER A 35 9.18 18.07 14.11
CA SER A 35 8.64 18.77 15.29
C SER A 35 8.60 17.93 16.58
N SER A 36 8.97 16.64 16.54
CA SER A 36 8.90 15.74 17.70
C SER A 36 10.16 15.71 18.58
N ARG A 37 11.08 16.67 18.46
CA ARG A 37 12.19 16.80 19.43
C ARG A 37 11.74 17.62 20.64
N THR A 38 11.16 16.94 21.62
CA THR A 38 10.94 17.51 22.96
C THR A 38 12.30 17.86 23.60
N PRO A 39 12.49 19.06 24.16
CA PRO A 39 13.73 19.43 24.83
C PRO A 39 13.90 18.69 26.16
N GLU A 40 15.14 18.27 26.39
CA GLU A 40 15.67 17.70 27.62
C GLU A 40 15.56 18.69 28.80
N SER A 41 15.11 18.22 29.96
CA SER A 41 15.24 18.92 31.23
C SER A 41 15.59 17.93 32.35
N ALA A 42 16.62 18.31 33.11
CA ALA A 42 17.37 17.54 34.11
C ALA A 42 16.56 17.18 35.39
N PRO A 43 17.11 16.35 36.31
CA PRO A 43 16.34 15.44 37.15
C PRO A 43 15.93 16.01 38.53
N THR A 44 14.85 15.50 39.12
CA THR A 44 14.54 15.61 40.55
C THR A 44 13.84 14.32 41.03
N GLU A 45 14.40 13.72 42.09
CA GLU A 45 13.96 12.48 42.78
C GLU A 45 12.97 12.81 43.95
N PRO A 46 12.34 11.84 44.66
CA PRO A 46 11.09 11.14 44.30
C PRO A 46 9.95 11.31 45.34
N ALA A 47 8.70 10.96 44.98
CA ALA A 47 7.61 10.70 45.93
C ALA A 47 6.67 9.55 45.44
N PRO A 48 6.01 8.79 46.35
CA PRO A 48 5.46 7.43 46.09
C PRO A 48 4.10 7.39 45.35
N PRO A 49 3.64 6.22 44.90
CA PRO A 49 2.74 6.09 43.75
C PRO A 49 1.26 6.28 44.11
N ALA A 50 0.56 7.10 43.33
CA ALA A 50 -0.89 6.99 43.17
C ALA A 50 -1.16 6.17 41.90
N ALA A 51 -1.71 4.96 42.07
CA ALA A 51 -2.12 4.09 40.98
C ALA A 51 -3.18 4.81 40.12
N SER A 52 -2.74 5.33 38.98
CA SER A 52 -3.63 5.76 37.90
C SER A 52 -4.02 4.53 37.10
N PRO A 53 -5.28 4.37 36.67
CA PRO A 53 -5.66 3.25 35.84
C PRO A 53 -4.84 3.31 34.55
N THR A 54 -4.00 2.30 34.34
CA THR A 54 -3.40 2.03 33.04
C THR A 54 -4.54 1.88 32.06
N ALA A 55 -4.77 2.89 31.22
CA ALA A 55 -5.45 2.69 29.95
C ALA A 55 -4.56 1.74 29.16
N GLN A 56 -4.82 0.46 29.32
CA GLN A 56 -4.25 -0.58 28.49
C GLN A 56 -4.59 -0.18 27.04
N PRO A 57 -3.61 -0.07 26.13
CA PRO A 57 -3.95 0.07 24.73
C PRO A 57 -4.85 -1.11 24.42
N THR A 58 -6.08 -0.82 23.99
CA THR A 58 -7.03 -1.82 23.52
C THR A 58 -6.24 -2.72 22.59
N GLY A 59 -6.02 -3.98 23.01
CA GLY A 59 -5.33 -4.94 22.18
C GLY A 59 -6.07 -4.96 20.86
N SER A 60 -5.41 -4.43 19.82
CA SER A 60 -5.85 -4.64 18.45
C SER A 60 -6.00 -6.15 18.36
N SER A 61 -7.23 -6.65 18.22
CA SER A 61 -7.47 -8.06 17.99
C SER A 61 -6.51 -8.45 16.89
N ALA A 62 -5.52 -9.29 17.21
CA ALA A 62 -4.49 -9.64 16.24
C ALA A 62 -5.22 -10.20 15.03
N VAL A 63 -5.22 -9.43 13.93
CA VAL A 63 -5.77 -9.90 12.67
C VAL A 63 -4.95 -11.14 12.35
N ASP A 64 -5.62 -12.26 12.11
CA ASP A 64 -4.92 -13.47 11.71
C ASP A 64 -4.25 -13.20 10.37
N VAL A 65 -3.00 -13.59 10.22
CA VAL A 65 -2.18 -13.27 9.04
C VAL A 65 -1.52 -14.52 8.50
N VAL A 66 -1.33 -14.55 7.19
CA VAL A 66 -0.74 -15.70 6.48
C VAL A 66 0.71 -15.92 6.90
N ASP A 67 1.49 -14.85 6.99
CA ASP A 67 2.88 -14.88 7.45
C ASP A 67 3.19 -13.61 8.24
N SER A 68 3.30 -13.74 9.56
CA SER A 68 3.66 -12.60 10.42
C SER A 68 5.13 -12.21 10.32
N SER A 69 6.00 -13.08 9.81
CA SER A 69 7.45 -12.83 9.78
C SER A 69 7.84 -11.69 8.83
N VAL A 70 7.00 -11.38 7.84
CA VAL A 70 7.23 -10.30 6.87
C VAL A 70 7.27 -8.91 7.50
N THR A 71 6.70 -8.73 8.70
CA THR A 71 6.82 -7.45 9.42
C THR A 71 8.25 -7.14 9.82
N THR A 72 9.09 -8.17 10.01
CA THR A 72 10.53 -7.99 10.29
C THR A 72 11.30 -7.41 9.10
N LYS A 73 10.72 -7.50 7.90
CA LYS A 73 11.22 -6.90 6.66
C LYS A 73 10.63 -5.52 6.37
N GLY A 74 9.80 -4.98 7.27
CA GLY A 74 9.11 -3.71 7.09
C GLY A 74 7.90 -3.76 6.15
N TRP A 75 7.29 -4.93 5.95
CA TRP A 75 6.15 -5.12 5.06
C TRP A 75 4.83 -5.32 5.82
N VAL A 76 3.71 -5.08 5.13
CA VAL A 76 2.35 -5.38 5.64
C VAL A 76 2.06 -6.85 5.37
N PRO A 77 1.70 -7.65 6.39
CA PRO A 77 1.35 -9.05 6.22
C PRO A 77 -0.03 -9.21 5.56
N GLU A 78 -0.18 -10.27 4.77
CA GLU A 78 -1.46 -10.63 4.16
C GLU A 78 -2.43 -11.12 5.24
N PRO A 79 -3.63 -10.53 5.34
CA PRO A 79 -4.63 -10.97 6.30
C PRO A 79 -5.21 -12.32 5.89
N ALA A 80 -5.32 -13.25 6.83
CA ALA A 80 -6.06 -14.50 6.67
C ALA A 80 -7.56 -14.20 6.84
N THR A 81 -8.17 -13.63 5.79
CA THR A 81 -9.57 -13.17 5.80
C THR A 81 -10.32 -13.56 4.54
N THR A 82 -11.64 -13.66 4.67
CA THR A 82 -12.58 -13.75 3.53
C THR A 82 -13.35 -12.44 3.32
N ASP A 83 -13.14 -11.44 4.16
CA ASP A 83 -13.73 -10.12 3.99
C ASP A 83 -12.98 -9.34 2.89
N PRO A 84 -13.64 -9.02 1.75
CA PRO A 84 -13.01 -8.34 0.63
C PRO A 84 -12.55 -6.92 0.97
N ASP A 85 -13.24 -6.21 1.87
CA ASP A 85 -12.84 -4.87 2.31
C ASP A 85 -11.55 -4.92 3.13
N THR A 86 -11.47 -5.85 4.09
CA THR A 86 -10.24 -6.08 4.85
C THR A 86 -9.08 -6.47 3.94
N TYR A 87 -9.30 -7.39 3.00
CA TYR A 87 -8.26 -7.87 2.10
C TYR A 87 -7.71 -6.76 1.20
N ILE A 88 -8.58 -6.00 0.52
CA ILE A 88 -8.12 -4.99 -0.44
C ILE A 88 -7.45 -3.80 0.24
N ARG A 89 -7.89 -3.39 1.45
CA ARG A 89 -7.20 -2.36 2.24
C ARG A 89 -5.78 -2.79 2.58
N ALA A 90 -5.61 -4.05 2.97
CA ALA A 90 -4.30 -4.60 3.27
C ALA A 90 -3.43 -4.69 2.00
N ALA A 91 -4.00 -5.09 0.86
CA ALA A 91 -3.28 -5.14 -0.41
C ALA A 91 -2.76 -3.76 -0.84
N PHE A 92 -3.60 -2.71 -0.76
CA PHE A 92 -3.17 -1.34 -1.03
C PHE A 92 -2.09 -0.86 -0.06
N ALA A 93 -2.24 -1.17 1.23
CA ALA A 93 -1.23 -0.86 2.23
C ALA A 93 0.10 -1.58 1.95
N ALA A 94 0.06 -2.86 1.57
CA ALA A 94 1.24 -3.67 1.22
C ALA A 94 1.97 -3.12 0.00
N ALA A 95 1.23 -2.74 -1.05
CA ALA A 95 1.80 -2.14 -2.27
C ALA A 95 2.47 -0.78 -2.04
N SER A 96 2.23 -0.14 -0.89
CA SER A 96 2.74 1.20 -0.56
C SER A 96 3.62 1.24 0.71
N THR A 97 3.77 0.12 1.42
CA THR A 97 4.52 0.05 2.69
C THR A 97 5.78 -0.76 2.52
N PHE A 98 6.91 -0.14 2.83
CA PHE A 98 8.23 -0.75 2.76
C PHE A 98 9.23 0.00 3.65
N ASP A 99 10.28 -0.70 4.04
CA ASP A 99 11.46 -0.12 4.69
C ASP A 99 12.70 -0.55 3.89
N THR A 100 13.42 0.43 3.32
CA THR A 100 14.58 0.15 2.47
C THR A 100 15.79 -0.36 3.26
N GLN A 101 15.77 -0.25 4.60
CA GLN A 101 16.84 -0.72 5.48
C GLN A 101 16.63 -2.17 5.93
N LEU A 102 15.40 -2.69 5.81
CA LEU A 102 15.04 -4.03 6.25
C LEU A 102 14.87 -5.02 5.09
N SER A 103 14.75 -4.52 3.86
CA SER A 103 14.56 -5.35 2.67
C SER A 103 15.04 -4.66 1.40
N THR A 104 15.30 -5.46 0.37
CA THR A 104 15.58 -4.95 -0.98
C THR A 104 14.30 -4.82 -1.81
N ARG A 105 14.31 -3.94 -2.82
CA ARG A 105 13.17 -3.79 -3.75
C ARG A 105 12.79 -5.11 -4.42
N PRO A 106 13.72 -5.94 -4.95
CA PRO A 106 13.34 -7.21 -5.57
C PRO A 106 12.68 -8.18 -4.58
N GLU A 107 13.11 -8.21 -3.32
CA GLU A 107 12.47 -9.04 -2.29
C GLU A 107 11.05 -8.58 -1.99
N TRP A 108 10.84 -7.26 -1.87
CA TRP A 108 9.52 -6.68 -1.66
C TRP A 108 8.59 -6.94 -2.85
N LEU A 109 9.08 -6.79 -4.08
CA LEU A 109 8.30 -7.11 -5.29
C LEU A 109 7.94 -8.60 -5.37
N SER A 110 8.89 -9.49 -5.06
CA SER A 110 8.63 -10.93 -5.01
C SER A 110 7.62 -11.29 -3.93
N TYR A 111 7.54 -10.51 -2.86
CA TYR A 111 6.50 -10.66 -1.85
C TYR A 111 5.14 -10.18 -2.37
N LEU A 112 5.07 -9.02 -3.03
CA LEU A 112 3.83 -8.54 -3.64
C LEU A 112 3.27 -9.51 -4.69
N ASP A 113 4.14 -10.24 -5.39
CA ASP A 113 3.71 -11.27 -6.35
C ASP A 113 2.89 -12.39 -5.69
N THR A 114 3.04 -12.64 -4.39
CA THR A 114 2.27 -13.68 -3.67
C THR A 114 0.83 -13.28 -3.40
N TRP A 115 0.51 -11.99 -3.48
CA TRP A 115 -0.86 -11.48 -3.33
C TRP A 115 -1.72 -11.74 -4.56
N PHE A 116 -1.11 -12.13 -5.70
CA PHE A 116 -1.85 -12.47 -6.90
C PHE A 116 -2.41 -13.89 -6.79
N THR A 117 -3.72 -14.00 -6.88
CA THR A 117 -4.41 -15.29 -6.99
C THR A 117 -4.69 -15.59 -8.47
N PRO A 118 -4.45 -16.83 -8.94
CA PRO A 118 -4.77 -17.20 -10.32
C PRO A 118 -6.25 -16.99 -10.66
N ASP A 119 -6.54 -16.30 -11.76
CA ASP A 119 -7.92 -16.05 -12.21
C ASP A 119 -8.59 -17.37 -12.63
N THR A 120 -9.70 -17.69 -11.96
CA THR A 120 -10.44 -18.95 -12.13
C THR A 120 -11.29 -19.00 -13.41
N ARG A 121 -11.44 -17.88 -14.11
CA ARG A 121 -12.16 -17.79 -15.39
C ARG A 121 -11.39 -18.43 -16.54
N TYR A 122 -10.06 -18.52 -16.44
CA TYR A 122 -9.24 -19.19 -17.44
C TYR A 122 -9.33 -20.71 -17.30
N THR A 123 -9.66 -21.39 -18.40
CA THR A 123 -9.66 -22.86 -18.47
C THR A 123 -8.27 -23.43 -18.78
N SER A 124 -7.37 -22.61 -19.32
CA SER A 124 -5.99 -22.97 -19.69
C SER A 124 -5.02 -22.46 -18.62
N GLU A 125 -4.17 -23.35 -18.10
CA GLU A 125 -3.11 -22.96 -17.16
C GLU A 125 -2.16 -21.94 -17.77
N ALA A 126 -1.77 -22.15 -19.03
CA ALA A 126 -0.80 -21.28 -19.70
C ALA A 126 -1.34 -19.85 -19.84
N ASP A 127 -2.62 -19.70 -20.19
CA ASP A 127 -3.24 -18.38 -20.35
C ASP A 127 -3.39 -17.69 -19.00
N ARG A 128 -3.78 -18.44 -17.96
CA ARG A 128 -3.88 -17.94 -16.58
C ARG A 128 -2.55 -17.43 -16.05
N GLN A 129 -1.48 -18.19 -16.27
CA GLN A 129 -0.12 -17.79 -15.86
C GLN A 129 0.37 -16.57 -16.65
N SER A 130 0.07 -16.52 -17.96
CA SER A 130 0.42 -15.38 -18.80
C SER A 130 -0.27 -14.09 -18.34
N ASP A 131 -1.56 -14.16 -18.00
CA ASP A 131 -2.34 -13.01 -17.53
C ASP A 131 -1.87 -12.53 -16.15
N MET A 132 -1.59 -13.46 -15.24
CA MET A 132 -1.02 -13.13 -13.93
C MET A 132 0.35 -12.45 -14.06
N GLN A 133 1.23 -12.96 -14.93
CA GLN A 133 2.54 -12.34 -15.19
C GLN A 133 2.39 -10.93 -15.79
N ALA A 134 1.43 -10.72 -16.68
CA ALA A 134 1.13 -9.40 -17.23
C ALA A 134 0.66 -8.42 -16.14
N SER A 135 -0.23 -8.86 -15.25
CA SER A 135 -0.72 -8.06 -14.13
C SER A 135 0.39 -7.71 -13.12
N GLN A 136 1.26 -8.67 -12.80
CA GLN A 136 2.44 -8.41 -11.97
C GLN A 136 3.43 -7.46 -12.65
N LEU A 137 3.54 -7.49 -13.98
CA LEU A 137 4.38 -6.54 -14.71
C LEU A 137 3.82 -5.12 -14.60
N GLU A 138 2.51 -4.96 -14.76
CA GLU A 138 1.82 -3.67 -14.62
C GLU A 138 2.01 -3.09 -13.22
N LEU A 139 1.86 -3.92 -12.16
CA LEU A 139 2.13 -3.52 -10.78
C LEU A 139 3.54 -2.89 -10.65
N ARG A 140 4.55 -3.58 -11.20
CA ARG A 140 5.96 -3.18 -11.11
C ARG A 140 6.30 -1.91 -11.89
N GLN A 141 5.52 -1.58 -12.91
CA GLN A 141 5.78 -0.46 -13.82
C GLN A 141 4.97 0.79 -13.50
N SER A 142 3.73 0.61 -13.02
CA SER A 142 2.75 1.70 -12.95
C SER A 142 2.22 1.97 -11.54
N VAL A 143 2.33 1.02 -10.62
CA VAL A 143 1.69 1.12 -9.29
C VAL A 143 2.73 1.33 -8.19
N VAL A 144 3.73 0.46 -8.13
CA VAL A 144 4.73 0.49 -7.06
C VAL A 144 5.87 1.45 -7.39
N LEU A 145 6.59 1.85 -6.34
CA LEU A 145 7.70 2.78 -6.45
C LEU A 145 8.74 2.33 -7.52
N PRO A 146 9.10 3.22 -8.47
CA PRO A 146 10.15 2.95 -9.45
C PRO A 146 11.50 2.62 -8.79
N ALA A 147 12.36 1.87 -9.49
CA ALA A 147 13.65 1.46 -8.94
C ALA A 147 14.55 2.64 -8.58
N GLN A 148 14.57 3.69 -9.42
CA GLN A 148 15.39 4.87 -9.18
C GLN A 148 14.95 5.64 -7.92
N GLU A 149 13.65 5.70 -7.67
CA GLU A 149 13.10 6.36 -6.47
C GLU A 149 13.36 5.52 -5.22
N TRP A 150 13.26 4.19 -5.32
CA TRP A 150 13.68 3.29 -4.23
C TRP A 150 15.14 3.49 -3.87
N ASP A 151 16.05 3.51 -4.86
CA ASP A 151 17.47 3.69 -4.62
C ASP A 151 17.75 5.06 -3.99
N SER A 152 17.02 6.10 -4.40
CA SER A 152 17.09 7.42 -3.77
C SER A 152 16.69 7.37 -2.30
N LEU A 153 15.56 6.74 -1.97
CA LEU A 153 15.11 6.58 -0.59
C LEU A 153 16.07 5.72 0.23
N ALA A 154 16.63 4.66 -0.37
CA ALA A 154 17.56 3.78 0.31
C ALA A 154 18.85 4.51 0.74
N ASN A 155 19.31 5.48 -0.04
CA ASN A 155 20.46 6.33 0.32
C ASN A 155 20.16 7.31 1.47
N GLU A 156 18.88 7.52 1.80
CA GLU A 156 18.42 8.44 2.84
C GLU A 156 17.74 7.71 4.02
N ASP A 157 17.94 6.40 4.15
CA ASP A 157 17.28 5.56 5.17
C ASP A 157 15.74 5.71 5.16
N GLY A 158 15.20 5.82 3.94
CA GLY A 158 13.79 6.05 3.65
C GLY A 158 12.92 4.85 3.95
N ARG A 159 11.71 5.13 4.45
CA ARG A 159 10.68 4.13 4.72
C ARG A 159 9.31 4.76 4.55
N VAL A 160 8.36 3.96 4.08
CA VAL A 160 6.99 4.39 3.85
C VAL A 160 6.07 3.44 4.58
N ALA A 161 5.13 4.01 5.34
CA ALA A 161 4.03 3.28 5.95
C ALA A 161 2.73 3.92 5.46
N ALA A 162 1.90 3.13 4.79
CA ALA A 162 0.67 3.58 4.19
C ALA A 162 -0.53 2.85 4.78
N ALA A 163 -1.67 3.53 4.86
CA ALA A 163 -2.94 2.94 5.24
C ALA A 163 -4.07 3.60 4.44
N VAL A 164 -5.00 2.78 3.95
CA VAL A 164 -6.19 3.28 3.26
C VAL A 164 -7.23 3.71 4.29
N THR A 165 -7.35 5.03 4.48
CA THR A 165 -8.30 5.64 5.42
C THR A 165 -9.61 6.08 4.76
N GLY A 166 -9.61 6.21 3.43
CA GLY A 166 -10.78 6.57 2.62
C GLY A 166 -11.75 5.41 2.36
N GLY A 167 -12.84 5.74 1.68
CA GLY A 167 -13.75 4.73 1.12
C GLY A 167 -13.06 3.95 0.01
N ILE A 168 -13.51 2.71 -0.21
CA ILE A 168 -13.12 1.93 -1.39
C ILE A 168 -14.33 1.89 -2.30
N GLU A 169 -14.13 2.33 -3.54
CA GLU A 169 -15.12 2.17 -4.59
C GLU A 169 -14.91 0.83 -5.27
N TYR A 170 -15.99 0.12 -5.56
CA TYR A 170 -15.95 -1.17 -6.22
C TYR A 170 -16.65 -1.11 -7.57
N THR A 171 -16.03 -1.70 -8.59
CA THR A 171 -16.61 -1.93 -9.91
C THR A 171 -16.54 -3.42 -10.24
N ASP A 172 -17.55 -3.92 -10.94
CA ASP A 172 -17.57 -5.32 -11.38
C ASP A 172 -16.51 -5.58 -12.45
N VAL A 173 -15.89 -6.76 -12.38
CA VAL A 173 -14.97 -7.20 -13.42
C VAL A 173 -15.78 -7.56 -14.68
N PRO A 174 -15.48 -6.97 -15.85
CA PRO A 174 -16.14 -7.35 -17.10
C PRO A 174 -15.98 -8.85 -17.37
N ASP A 175 -17.05 -9.45 -17.91
CA ASP A 175 -17.12 -10.87 -18.27
C ASP A 175 -16.90 -11.86 -17.10
N ASP A 176 -17.02 -11.42 -15.85
CA ASP A 176 -17.15 -12.32 -14.69
C ASP A 176 -18.60 -12.82 -14.54
N ASN A 177 -18.85 -14.03 -15.04
CA ASN A 177 -20.16 -14.68 -14.91
C ASN A 177 -20.47 -15.18 -13.49
N THR A 178 -19.49 -15.16 -12.57
CA THR A 178 -19.67 -15.63 -11.19
C THR A 178 -20.09 -14.51 -10.24
N GLY A 179 -19.81 -13.25 -10.59
CA GLY A 179 -20.01 -12.08 -9.71
C GLY A 179 -19.11 -12.12 -8.47
N SER A 180 -18.07 -12.96 -8.48
CA SER A 180 -17.16 -13.13 -7.34
C SER A 180 -15.96 -12.21 -7.40
N MET A 181 -15.70 -11.59 -8.55
CA MET A 181 -14.57 -10.70 -8.77
C MET A 181 -15.01 -9.23 -8.86
N ARG A 182 -14.33 -8.37 -8.11
CA ARG A 182 -14.53 -6.92 -8.13
C ARG A 182 -13.18 -6.22 -8.18
N ILE A 183 -13.15 -5.09 -8.88
CA ILE A 183 -12.03 -4.15 -8.87
C ILE A 183 -12.34 -3.11 -7.81
N GLY A 184 -11.46 -2.94 -6.82
CA GLY A 184 -11.58 -1.83 -5.88
C GLY A 184 -10.58 -0.73 -6.20
N THR A 185 -10.96 0.51 -5.90
CA THR A 185 -10.10 1.70 -6.00
C THR A 185 -10.23 2.52 -4.73
N ALA A 186 -9.12 3.12 -4.28
CA ALA A 186 -9.08 3.98 -3.11
C ALA A 186 -8.48 5.34 -3.49
N ASP A 187 -9.04 6.41 -2.90
CA ASP A 187 -8.58 7.79 -3.02
C ASP A 187 -7.51 8.16 -1.99
#